data_AF-A0A356QUM0-F1
#
_entry.id   AF-A0A356QUM0-F1
#
_cell.length_a   1.000
_cell.length_b   1.000
_cell.length_c   1.000
_cell.angle_alpha   90.00
_cell.angle_beta   90.00
_cell.angle_gamma   90.00
#
_symmetry.space_group_name_H-M   'P 1'
#
loop_
_entity.id
_entity.type
_entity.pdbx_description
1 polymer ?
#
loop_
_entity_poly.entity_id
_entity_poly.type
_entity_poly.pdbx_seq_one_letter_code
_entity_poly.pdbx_strand_id
1 'polypeptide(L)'
;MKDLKLIFKNFEKSLRASAWFDDSWEIYNRGVYLQLYKRNWFNDNQGGVHFETYIEAPQIKKKSFPICFHAEEECPEQQTFISRFLEAHGEEIRGWKGYRVQGDGYRVCQRDLPLNTKNLEQRLFEEFNRLRQLESGIDQALEGIQY
;
A
#
# COMPACT_ATOMS: atom_id res chain seq x y z
N MET A 1 -17.92 18.94 -3.02
CA MET A 1 -17.13 17.69 -2.98
C MET A 1 -16.71 17.51 -1.53
N LYS A 2 -16.87 16.33 -0.90
CA LYS A 2 -16.31 16.13 0.45
C LYS A 2 -14.82 16.47 0.42
N ASP A 3 -14.32 17.06 1.49
CA ASP A 3 -12.91 17.39 1.61
C ASP A 3 -12.08 16.10 1.66
N LEU A 4 -11.46 15.75 0.53
CA LEU A 4 -10.62 14.57 0.42
C LEU A 4 -9.44 14.62 1.40
N LYS A 5 -8.91 15.81 1.71
CA LYS A 5 -7.84 15.96 2.70
C LYS A 5 -8.31 15.57 4.09
N LEU A 6 -9.53 15.96 4.45
CA LEU A 6 -10.14 15.55 5.73
C LEU A 6 -10.37 14.04 5.78
N ILE A 7 -10.80 13.43 4.66
CA ILE A 7 -10.97 11.97 4.58
C ILE A 7 -9.63 11.24 4.80
N PHE A 8 -8.56 11.65 4.12
CA PHE A 8 -7.23 11.05 4.29
C PHE A 8 -6.66 11.27 5.69
N LYS A 9 -6.89 12.45 6.29
CA LYS A 9 -6.51 12.74 7.67
C LYS A 9 -7.22 11.80 8.66
N ASN A 10 -8.51 11.54 8.47
CA ASN A 10 -9.26 10.63 9.34
C ASN A 10 -8.91 9.15 9.08
N PHE A 11 -8.64 8.80 7.83
CA PHE A 11 -8.13 7.49 7.47
C PHE A 11 -6.78 7.19 8.15
N GLU A 12 -5.83 8.12 8.12
CA GLU A 12 -4.57 8.01 8.86
C GLU A 12 -4.82 7.82 10.37
N LYS A 13 -5.71 8.63 10.97
CA LYS A 13 -6.06 8.48 12.39
C LYS A 13 -6.61 7.10 12.71
N SER A 14 -7.43 6.53 11.82
CA SER A 14 -8.00 5.19 11.98
C SER A 14 -6.92 4.10 11.91
N LEU A 15 -5.95 4.23 10.99
CA LEU A 15 -4.79 3.33 10.95
C LEU A 15 -3.98 3.41 12.25
N ARG A 16 -3.59 4.62 12.68
CA ARG A 16 -2.80 4.82 13.91
C ARG A 16 -3.53 4.37 15.18
N ALA A 17 -4.86 4.37 15.20
CA ALA A 17 -5.66 3.89 16.32
C ALA A 17 -5.90 2.37 16.31
N SER A 18 -5.42 1.66 15.28
CA SER A 18 -5.60 0.21 15.18
C SER A 18 -4.71 -0.54 16.15
N ALA A 19 -5.21 -1.63 16.74
CA ALA A 19 -4.45 -2.42 17.71
C ALA A 19 -3.18 -3.08 17.15
N TRP A 20 -3.09 -3.25 15.83
CA TRP A 20 -1.90 -3.78 15.15
C TRP A 20 -0.86 -2.69 14.83
N PHE A 21 -1.22 -1.41 14.92
CA PHE A 21 -0.33 -0.31 14.57
C PHE A 21 0.61 -0.04 15.74
N ASP A 22 1.74 -0.73 15.73
CA ASP A 22 2.81 -0.56 16.73
C ASP A 22 3.91 0.40 16.24
N ASP A 23 4.98 0.54 17.02
CA ASP A 23 6.11 1.43 16.74
C ASP A 23 6.94 1.01 15.51
N SER A 24 6.68 -0.15 14.90
CA SER A 24 7.36 -0.56 13.66
C SER A 24 6.70 0.02 12.41
N TRP A 25 5.45 0.47 12.50
CA TRP A 25 4.68 1.04 11.39
C TRP A 25 4.83 2.55 11.30
N GLU A 26 4.94 3.05 10.08
CA GLU A 26 5.00 4.48 9.76
C GLU A 26 4.00 4.84 8.67
N ILE A 27 3.59 6.11 8.66
CA ILE A 27 2.70 6.67 7.65
C ILE A 27 3.33 7.95 7.11
N TYR A 28 3.50 8.01 5.79
CA TYR A 28 3.73 9.25 5.08
C TYR A 28 2.41 9.73 4.47
N ASN A 29 1.95 10.93 4.85
CA ASN A 29 0.69 11.49 4.37
C ASN A 29 0.91 12.90 3.80
N ARG A 30 0.48 13.10 2.55
CA ARG A 30 0.57 14.39 1.83
C ARG A 30 -0.80 14.85 1.32
N GLY A 31 -1.79 14.86 2.20
CA GLY A 31 -3.11 15.46 1.96
C GLY A 31 -4.07 14.52 1.24
N VAL A 32 -3.83 14.18 -0.02
CA VAL A 32 -4.65 13.20 -0.79
C VAL A 32 -3.82 12.03 -1.30
N TYR A 33 -2.69 11.79 -0.64
CA TYR A 33 -1.72 10.75 -0.90
C TYR A 33 -1.28 10.18 0.46
N LEU A 34 -1.22 8.86 0.57
CA LEU A 34 -0.78 8.17 1.78
C LEU A 34 0.03 6.93 1.42
N GLN A 35 1.17 6.75 2.11
CA GLN A 35 1.91 5.49 2.21
C GLN A 35 1.79 4.93 3.63
N LEU A 36 1.69 3.60 3.73
CA LEU A 36 1.82 2.82 4.96
C LEU A 36 2.96 1.81 4.75
N TYR A 37 3.92 1.78 5.67
CA TYR A 37 5.11 0.93 5.57
C TYR A 37 5.67 0.60 6.95
N LYS A 38 6.54 -0.41 7.04
CA LYS A 38 7.34 -0.66 8.26
C LYS A 38 8.70 0.00 8.15
N ARG A 39 9.29 0.37 9.29
CA ARG A 39 10.61 1.02 9.34
C ARG A 39 11.72 0.20 8.69
N ASN A 40 11.63 -1.13 8.72
CA ASN A 40 12.57 -2.05 8.09
C ASN A 40 12.30 -2.30 6.60
N TRP A 41 11.39 -1.54 5.98
CA TRP A 41 11.01 -1.69 4.56
C TRP A 41 11.68 -0.67 3.65
N PHE A 42 12.80 -0.07 4.07
CA PHE A 42 13.67 0.80 3.25
C PHE A 42 12.96 2.02 2.65
N ASN A 43 11.92 2.53 3.32
CA ASN A 43 11.05 3.57 2.75
C ASN A 43 11.35 4.99 3.26
N ASP A 44 12.57 5.28 3.71
CA ASP A 44 12.93 6.58 4.31
C ASP A 44 12.69 7.76 3.36
N ASN A 45 12.88 7.57 2.03
CA ASN A 45 12.61 8.59 1.02
C ASN A 45 11.35 8.30 0.18
N GLN A 46 10.37 7.56 0.72
CA GLN A 46 9.23 7.04 -0.04
C GLN A 46 9.63 6.06 -1.16
N GLY A 47 10.88 5.58 -1.15
CA GLY A 47 11.52 4.79 -2.19
C GLY A 47 11.65 3.30 -1.88
N GLY A 48 11.02 2.81 -0.81
CA GLY A 48 11.15 1.42 -0.36
C GLY A 48 9.95 0.55 -0.72
N VAL A 49 9.65 -0.36 0.19
CA VAL A 49 8.49 -1.24 0.14
C VAL A 49 7.35 -0.59 0.93
N HIS A 50 6.18 -0.42 0.32
CA HIS A 50 5.04 0.25 0.96
C HIS A 50 3.70 -0.04 0.29
N PHE A 51 2.63 0.20 1.05
CA PHE A 51 1.28 0.29 0.53
C PHE A 51 0.91 1.73 0.29
N GLU A 52 0.29 2.05 -0.84
CA GLU A 52 -0.10 3.44 -1.14
C GLU A 52 -1.48 3.60 -1.78
N THR A 53 -2.01 4.80 -1.63
CA THR A 53 -3.20 5.26 -2.35
C THR A 53 -3.16 6.77 -2.53
N TYR A 54 -3.80 7.24 -3.60
CA TYR A 54 -3.86 8.66 -3.92
C TYR A 54 -5.08 9.03 -4.74
N ILE A 55 -5.62 10.22 -4.48
CA ILE A 55 -6.78 10.77 -5.19
C ILE A 55 -6.46 12.19 -5.64
N GLU A 56 -5.60 12.28 -6.65
CA GLU A 56 -5.20 13.55 -7.27
C GLU A 56 -6.11 13.91 -8.46
N ALA A 57 -5.83 15.03 -9.12
CA ALA A 57 -6.62 15.52 -10.25
C ALA A 57 -6.87 14.46 -11.35
N PRO A 58 -5.90 13.60 -11.74
CA PRO A 58 -6.14 12.53 -12.71
C PRO A 58 -7.18 11.51 -12.23
N GLN A 59 -7.13 11.10 -10.96
CA GLN A 59 -8.06 10.13 -10.36
C GLN A 59 -9.46 10.71 -10.23
N ILE A 60 -9.57 12.00 -9.88
CA ILE A 60 -10.85 12.73 -9.87
C ILE A 60 -11.46 12.73 -11.27
N LYS A 61 -10.67 13.05 -12.31
CA LYS A 61 -11.13 13.05 -13.71
C LYS A 61 -11.55 11.65 -14.16
N LYS A 62 -10.78 10.62 -13.81
CA LYS A 62 -11.06 9.20 -14.14
C LYS A 62 -12.18 8.59 -13.30
N LYS A 63 -12.62 9.26 -12.23
CA LYS A 63 -13.57 8.74 -11.22
C LYS A 63 -13.14 7.38 -10.63
N SER A 64 -11.83 7.16 -10.53
CA SER A 64 -11.23 5.93 -10.02
C SER A 64 -9.87 6.24 -9.42
N PHE A 65 -9.48 5.50 -8.38
CA PHE A 65 -8.20 5.65 -7.71
C PHE A 65 -7.60 4.29 -7.35
N PRO A 66 -6.26 4.19 -7.26
CA PRO A 66 -5.62 2.92 -6.97
C PRO A 66 -5.41 2.69 -5.47
N ILE A 67 -5.36 1.41 -5.11
CA ILE A 67 -4.74 0.86 -3.91
C ILE A 67 -3.58 0.01 -4.39
N CYS A 68 -2.35 0.33 -3.98
CA CYS A 68 -1.15 -0.30 -4.49
C CYS A 68 -0.30 -0.92 -3.39
N PHE A 69 0.44 -1.96 -3.78
CA PHE A 69 1.61 -2.45 -3.08
C PHE A 69 2.82 -2.30 -4.01
N HIS A 70 3.81 -1.50 -3.61
CA HIS A 70 5.03 -1.23 -4.37
C HIS A 70 6.29 -1.68 -3.61
N ALA A 71 7.33 -1.93 -4.39
CA ALA A 71 8.73 -2.00 -3.98
C ALA A 71 9.51 -1.10 -4.93
N GLU A 72 9.77 0.14 -4.52
CA GLU A 72 10.43 1.18 -5.32
C GLU A 72 11.97 1.00 -5.31
N GLU A 73 12.72 1.95 -5.88
CA GLU A 73 14.15 1.80 -6.22
C GLU A 73 15.09 1.58 -5.02
N GLU A 74 14.71 2.04 -3.83
CA GLU A 74 15.47 1.83 -2.59
C GLU A 74 15.19 0.45 -1.96
N CYS A 75 14.27 -0.35 -2.52
CA CYS A 75 14.11 -1.75 -2.15
C CYS A 75 15.36 -2.56 -2.55
N PRO A 76 16.07 -3.18 -1.59
CA PRO A 76 17.24 -4.00 -1.87
C PRO A 76 16.90 -5.18 -2.77
N GLU A 77 17.78 -5.44 -3.75
CA GLU A 77 17.55 -6.42 -4.83
C GLU A 77 16.08 -6.47 -5.32
N GLN A 78 15.48 -5.29 -5.58
CA GLN A 78 14.05 -5.11 -5.85
C GLN A 78 13.39 -6.25 -6.65
N GLN A 79 13.96 -6.64 -7.78
CA GLN A 79 13.38 -7.69 -8.62
C GLN A 79 13.44 -9.09 -7.98
N THR A 80 14.50 -9.39 -7.23
CA THR A 80 14.60 -10.59 -6.40
C THR A 80 13.53 -10.58 -5.31
N PHE A 81 13.36 -9.46 -4.60
CA PHE A 81 12.31 -9.28 -3.60
C PHE A 81 10.92 -9.55 -4.19
N ILE A 82 10.56 -8.84 -5.27
CA ILE A 82 9.25 -8.95 -5.92
C ILE A 82 9.02 -10.41 -6.37
N SER A 83 10.01 -11.04 -6.99
CA SER A 83 9.90 -12.42 -7.46
C SER A 83 9.66 -13.40 -6.32
N ARG A 84 10.45 -13.33 -5.25
CA ARG A 84 10.31 -14.19 -4.06
C ARG A 84 8.95 -13.99 -3.40
N PHE A 85 8.55 -12.74 -3.20
CA PHE A 85 7.26 -12.41 -2.59
C PHE A 85 6.09 -12.97 -3.40
N LEU A 86 6.11 -12.80 -4.73
CA LEU A 86 5.03 -13.26 -5.60
C LEU A 86 5.01 -14.78 -5.79
N GLU A 87 6.14 -15.46 -5.69
CA GLU A 87 6.19 -16.93 -5.67
C GLU A 87 5.44 -17.49 -4.45
N ALA A 88 5.60 -16.85 -3.27
CA ALA A 88 4.96 -17.27 -2.03
C ALA A 88 3.49 -16.80 -1.89
N HIS A 89 3.19 -15.54 -2.24
CA HIS A 89 1.91 -14.89 -1.92
C HIS A 89 1.10 -14.47 -3.15
N GLY A 90 1.61 -14.69 -4.37
CA GLY A 90 0.93 -14.28 -5.59
C GLY A 90 -0.46 -14.92 -5.77
N GLU A 91 -0.61 -16.21 -5.47
CA GLU A 91 -1.92 -16.89 -5.56
C GLU A 91 -2.93 -16.35 -4.56
N GLU A 92 -2.50 -16.05 -3.32
CA GLU A 92 -3.35 -15.44 -2.30
C GLU A 92 -3.94 -14.12 -2.81
N ILE A 93 -3.09 -13.25 -3.36
CA ILE A 93 -3.49 -11.95 -3.89
C ILE A 93 -4.40 -12.09 -5.12
N ARG A 94 -4.14 -13.06 -6.01
CA ARG A 94 -5.04 -13.32 -7.16
C ARG A 94 -6.42 -13.80 -6.71
N GLY A 95 -6.52 -14.43 -5.55
CA GLY A 95 -7.80 -14.78 -4.93
C GLY A 95 -8.60 -13.56 -4.43
N TRP A 96 -7.95 -12.40 -4.24
CA TRP A 96 -8.64 -11.20 -3.77
C TRP A 96 -9.40 -10.50 -4.88
N LYS A 97 -10.71 -10.31 -4.66
CA LYS A 97 -11.59 -9.66 -5.62
C LYS A 97 -11.06 -8.28 -6.05
N GLY A 98 -10.75 -8.16 -7.35
CA GLY A 98 -10.37 -6.91 -8.00
C GLY A 98 -8.90 -6.54 -7.88
N TYR A 99 -8.09 -7.30 -7.14
CA TYR A 99 -6.64 -7.16 -7.16
C TYR A 99 -6.06 -7.81 -8.40
N ARG A 100 -4.96 -7.24 -8.88
CA ARG A 100 -4.12 -7.80 -9.93
C ARG A 100 -2.70 -7.86 -9.39
N VAL A 101 -2.11 -9.04 -9.47
CA VAL A 101 -0.66 -9.21 -9.27
C VAL A 101 0.08 -8.59 -10.45
N GLN A 102 1.14 -7.84 -10.14
CA GLN A 102 2.05 -7.21 -11.07
C GLN A 102 3.46 -7.59 -10.65
N GLY A 103 4.36 -7.81 -11.60
CA GLY A 103 5.76 -8.16 -11.30
C GLY A 103 6.73 -7.37 -12.18
N ASP A 104 6.24 -6.33 -12.83
CA ASP A 104 6.96 -5.46 -13.74
C ASP A 104 7.33 -4.15 -13.05
N GLY A 105 8.61 -3.80 -13.12
CA GLY A 105 9.14 -2.60 -12.44
C GLY A 105 8.97 -2.70 -10.92
N TYR A 106 8.41 -1.66 -10.32
CA TYR A 106 8.24 -1.53 -8.86
C TYR A 106 6.88 -2.04 -8.34
N ARG A 107 5.97 -2.48 -9.21
CA ARG A 107 4.59 -2.81 -8.83
C ARG A 107 4.48 -4.28 -8.45
N VAL A 108 3.93 -4.55 -7.27
CA VAL A 108 3.68 -5.92 -6.78
C VAL A 108 2.23 -6.31 -6.94
N CYS A 109 1.31 -5.44 -6.53
CA CYS A 109 -0.11 -5.63 -6.83
C CYS A 109 -0.87 -4.31 -6.79
N GLN A 110 -2.00 -4.27 -7.49
CA GLN A 110 -2.87 -3.10 -7.52
C GLN A 110 -4.34 -3.51 -7.58
N ARG A 111 -5.19 -2.69 -6.97
CA ARG A 111 -6.63 -2.67 -7.19
C ARG A 111 -7.10 -1.26 -7.50
N ASP A 112 -7.90 -1.10 -8.54
CA ASP A 112 -8.58 0.16 -8.81
C ASP A 112 -9.97 0.19 -8.15
N LEU A 113 -10.27 1.28 -7.46
CA LEU A 113 -11.54 1.51 -6.80
C LEU A 113 -12.29 2.68 -7.42
N PRO A 114 -13.63 2.58 -7.58
CA PRO A 114 -14.42 3.71 -8.01
C PRO A 114 -14.39 4.82 -6.96
N LEU A 115 -14.19 6.06 -7.43
CA LEU A 115 -14.18 7.26 -6.61
C LEU A 115 -15.61 7.64 -6.21
N ASN A 116 -16.03 7.13 -5.06
CA ASN A 116 -17.25 7.52 -4.38
C ASN A 116 -16.90 7.94 -2.95
N THR A 117 -17.23 9.18 -2.60
CA THR A 117 -16.90 9.77 -1.29
C THR A 117 -17.82 9.30 -0.16
N LYS A 118 -18.91 8.58 -0.46
CA LYS A 118 -19.71 7.87 0.55
C LYS A 118 -18.87 6.71 1.11
N ASN A 119 -18.67 6.71 2.42
CA ASN A 119 -17.89 5.70 3.17
C ASN A 119 -16.44 5.50 2.66
N LEU A 120 -15.86 6.51 2.01
CA LEU A 120 -14.52 6.38 1.42
C LEU A 120 -13.45 6.09 2.48
N GLU A 121 -13.51 6.78 3.62
CA GLU A 121 -12.61 6.54 4.76
C GLU A 121 -12.61 5.08 5.20
N GLN A 122 -13.79 4.51 5.45
CA GLN A 122 -13.96 3.11 5.82
C GLN A 122 -13.41 2.16 4.75
N ARG A 123 -13.69 2.44 3.47
CA ARG A 123 -13.20 1.61 2.36
C ARG A 123 -11.67 1.63 2.26
N LEU A 124 -11.05 2.81 2.41
CA LEU A 124 -9.58 2.92 2.45
C LEU A 124 -9.01 2.10 3.61
N PHE A 125 -9.62 2.22 4.79
CA PHE A 125 -9.23 1.48 5.97
C PHE A 125 -9.33 -0.04 5.78
N GLU A 126 -10.42 -0.54 5.20
CA GLU A 126 -10.61 -1.97 4.90
C GLU A 126 -9.56 -2.51 3.91
N GLU A 127 -9.24 -1.75 2.86
CA GLU A 127 -8.23 -2.18 1.88
C GLU A 127 -6.81 -2.19 2.48
N PHE A 128 -6.44 -1.19 3.28
CA PHE A 128 -5.12 -1.18 3.93
C PHE A 128 -5.00 -2.25 5.01
N ASN A 129 -6.08 -2.57 5.72
CA ASN A 129 -6.10 -3.72 6.63
C ASN A 129 -5.93 -5.05 5.90
N ARG A 130 -6.45 -5.18 4.67
CA ARG A 130 -6.21 -6.35 3.83
C ARG A 130 -4.75 -6.42 3.39
N LEU A 131 -4.21 -5.32 2.84
CA LEU A 131 -2.81 -5.29 2.40
C LEU A 131 -1.83 -5.62 3.53
N ARG A 132 -2.08 -5.11 4.73
CA ARG A 132 -1.25 -5.40 5.90
C ARG A 132 -1.16 -6.89 6.25
N GLN A 133 -2.10 -7.73 5.83
CA GLN A 133 -1.99 -9.18 6.04
C GLN A 133 -0.75 -9.77 5.35
N LEU A 134 -0.21 -9.09 4.33
CA LEU A 134 1.01 -9.46 3.63
C LEU A 134 2.30 -9.14 4.41
N GLU A 135 2.21 -8.44 5.54
CA GLU A 135 3.36 -8.00 6.36
C GLU A 135 4.40 -9.11 6.56
N SER A 136 3.96 -10.26 7.07
CA SER A 136 4.87 -11.37 7.34
C SER A 136 5.55 -11.91 6.08
N GLY A 137 4.85 -11.92 4.95
CA GLY A 137 5.41 -12.32 3.65
C GLY A 137 6.42 -11.32 3.11
N ILE A 138 6.20 -10.02 3.37
CA ILE A 138 7.15 -8.95 3.01
C ILE A 138 8.42 -9.10 3.85
N ASP A 139 8.28 -9.25 5.17
CA ASP A 139 9.41 -9.44 6.07
C ASP A 139 10.22 -10.69 5.65
N GLN A 140 9.56 -11.81 5.35
CA GLN A 140 10.21 -13.03 4.85
C GLN A 140 10.89 -12.85 3.48
N ALA A 141 10.29 -12.11 2.56
CA ALA A 141 10.89 -11.88 1.24
C ALA A 141 12.12 -10.97 1.32
N LEU A 142 12.19 -10.07 2.32
CA LEU A 142 13.36 -9.25 2.62
C LEU A 142 14.46 -10.01 3.37
N GLU A 143 14.14 -11.11 4.06
CA GLU A 143 15.13 -11.92 4.74
C GLU A 143 16.21 -12.45 3.77
N GLY A 144 17.47 -12.23 4.13
CA GLY A 144 18.62 -12.71 3.36
C GLY A 144 18.86 -11.98 2.04
N ILE A 145 18.17 -10.88 1.75
CA ILE A 145 18.56 -9.93 0.71
C ILE A 145 19.75 -9.11 1.24
N GLN A 146 20.81 -8.95 0.43
CA GLN A 146 22.00 -8.21 0.84
C GLN A 146 21.79 -6.70 0.66
N TYR A 147 22.26 -5.91 1.65
CA TYR A 147 22.28 -4.45 1.63
C TYR A 147 23.61 -3.91 1.09
#